data_AF-A0A7S4Q445-F1
#
_entry.id   AF-A0A7S4Q445-F1
#
_cell.length_a   1.000
_cell.length_b   1.000
_cell.length_c   1.000
_cell.angle_alpha   90.00
_cell.angle_beta   90.00
_cell.angle_gamma   90.00
#
_symmetry.space_group_name_H-M   'P 1'
#
loop_
_entity.id
_entity.type
_entity.pdbx_description
1 polymer ?
#
loop_
_entity_poly.entity_id
_entity_poly.type
_entity_poly.pdbx_seq_one_letter_code
_entity_poly.pdbx_strand_id
1 'polypeptide(L)'
;MGRPRAALCAALCAASVAATQGNEGTSFSKAVEPVFNRPASDDRCPCQDPMSNGTCYEPACPPGYFRCCVNCTQSTCFGTVRMELSYRGVPECIQCAPGDYCDGCDNFQKCPDNDTPERKGEKISPPGSTRFNDCESCPPDKEAGFDRSVCMFKYSDVCSKDYVRRCMNNCWAVDPMMGKNMTPCEEMKCMMYCSRQWSTDCGAAVALHCRYMVSGQDGVVSLLPNAPPPQAALLGCDVDCNDAPRATLPVLAALTLLVTWPWA
;
A
#
# COMPACT_ATOMS: atom_id res chain seq x y z
N MET A 1 0.50 -0.47 -62.90
CA MET A 1 -0.75 -1.24 -63.03
C MET A 1 -1.48 -1.16 -61.70
N GLY A 2 -2.45 -0.26 -61.61
CA GLY A 2 -3.29 -0.10 -60.43
C GLY A 2 -4.56 -0.94 -60.56
N ARG A 3 -5.04 -1.44 -59.42
CA ARG A 3 -6.46 -1.68 -59.21
C ARG A 3 -6.86 -1.25 -57.79
N PRO A 4 -7.92 -0.43 -57.65
CA PRO A 4 -8.51 0.01 -56.38
C PRO A 4 -9.74 -0.85 -56.01
N ARG A 5 -10.24 -0.67 -54.77
CA ARG A 5 -11.66 -0.67 -54.30
C ARG A 5 -11.74 -1.22 -52.86
N ALA A 6 -12.11 -0.38 -51.89
CA ALA A 6 -13.47 -0.02 -51.49
C ALA A 6 -14.10 -1.15 -50.65
N ALA A 7 -14.26 -0.95 -49.33
CA ALA A 7 -15.42 -0.33 -48.68
C ALA A 7 -16.45 -1.39 -48.23
N LEU A 8 -17.24 -1.02 -47.22
CA LEU A 8 -18.33 -1.76 -46.58
C LEU A 8 -17.96 -2.68 -45.40
N CYS A 9 -18.08 -2.12 -44.19
CA CYS A 9 -19.05 -2.64 -43.21
C CYS A 9 -19.36 -1.56 -42.17
N ALA A 10 -20.21 -0.62 -42.56
CA ALA A 10 -20.96 0.21 -41.63
C ALA A 10 -22.39 -0.34 -41.61
N ALA A 11 -22.78 -1.02 -40.54
CA ALA A 11 -24.15 -1.43 -40.32
C ALA A 11 -24.38 -1.72 -38.82
N LEU A 12 -25.19 -0.83 -38.22
CA LEU A 12 -26.29 -1.15 -37.32
C LEU A 12 -25.94 -1.84 -35.98
N CYS A 13 -25.80 -1.01 -34.94
CA CYS A 13 -26.40 -1.28 -33.64
C CYS A 13 -26.81 0.06 -32.99
N ALA A 14 -27.89 0.64 -33.52
CA ALA A 14 -28.66 1.66 -32.82
C ALA A 14 -29.60 0.95 -31.84
N ALA A 15 -29.14 0.75 -30.60
CA ALA A 15 -30.00 0.39 -29.49
C ALA A 15 -30.35 1.68 -28.75
N SER A 16 -31.56 2.18 -29.01
CA SER A 16 -32.21 3.24 -28.27
C SER A 16 -32.49 2.79 -26.84
N VAL A 17 -31.64 3.22 -25.90
CA VAL A 17 -31.92 3.09 -24.47
C VAL A 17 -32.81 4.27 -24.07
N ALA A 18 -34.06 3.95 -23.75
CA ALA A 18 -35.01 4.89 -23.18
C ALA A 18 -34.50 5.35 -21.81
N ALA A 19 -34.15 6.64 -21.72
CA ALA A 19 -33.79 7.31 -20.48
C ALA A 19 -35.02 7.39 -19.57
N THR A 20 -35.07 6.52 -18.56
CA THR A 20 -35.95 6.68 -17.40
C THR A 20 -35.28 7.70 -16.47
N GLN A 21 -35.83 8.92 -16.44
CA GLN A 21 -35.47 9.94 -15.45
C GLN A 21 -36.08 9.56 -14.10
N GLY A 22 -35.42 8.67 -13.38
CA GLY A 22 -35.63 8.46 -11.95
C GLY A 22 -34.84 9.49 -11.17
N ASN A 23 -35.48 10.60 -10.83
CA ASN A 23 -34.93 11.64 -9.96
C ASN A 23 -35.01 11.16 -8.50
N GLU A 24 -34.13 10.25 -8.11
CA GLU A 24 -33.90 9.91 -6.71
C GLU A 24 -32.78 10.80 -6.18
N GLY A 25 -33.17 11.84 -5.44
CA GLY A 25 -32.28 12.68 -4.66
C GLY A 25 -31.55 11.85 -3.61
N THR A 26 -30.48 11.17 -4.03
CA THR A 26 -29.43 10.71 -3.14
C THR A 26 -28.71 11.96 -2.66
N SER A 27 -29.21 12.48 -1.53
CA SER A 27 -28.46 13.36 -0.66
C SER A 27 -27.19 12.60 -0.30
N PHE A 28 -26.13 12.82 -1.08
CA PHE A 28 -24.78 12.49 -0.69
C PHE A 28 -24.54 13.31 0.58
N SER A 29 -24.78 12.67 1.73
CA SER A 29 -24.27 13.12 3.01
C SER A 29 -22.78 13.33 2.79
N LYS A 30 -22.42 14.60 2.55
CA LYS A 30 -21.04 15.03 2.38
C LYS A 30 -20.32 14.47 3.60
N ALA A 31 -19.50 13.44 3.40
CA ALA A 31 -18.74 12.85 4.48
C ALA A 31 -18.05 14.02 5.17
N VAL A 32 -18.41 14.25 6.43
CA VAL A 32 -17.83 15.32 7.22
C VAL A 32 -16.41 14.85 7.48
N GLU A 33 -15.50 15.20 6.58
CA GLU A 33 -14.08 14.93 6.77
C GLU A 33 -13.66 15.60 8.08
N PRO A 34 -12.91 14.89 8.94
CA PRO A 34 -12.49 15.43 10.22
C PRO A 34 -11.66 16.68 9.96
N VAL A 35 -12.21 17.86 10.29
CA VAL A 35 -11.44 19.10 10.33
C VAL A 35 -10.51 18.99 11.53
N PHE A 36 -9.23 18.78 11.28
CA PHE A 36 -8.23 18.73 12.34
C PHE A 36 -8.18 20.10 13.03
N ASN A 37 -8.55 20.15 14.31
CA ASN A 37 -8.41 21.36 15.11
C ASN A 37 -6.92 21.63 15.29
N ARG A 38 -6.48 22.78 14.76
CA ARG A 38 -5.11 23.23 14.91
C ARG A 38 -4.81 23.44 16.42
N PRO A 39 -3.72 22.86 16.96
CA PRO A 39 -3.33 23.13 18.34
C PRO A 39 -3.10 24.62 18.52
N ALA A 40 -3.58 25.18 19.65
CA ALA A 40 -3.33 26.58 20.00
C ALA A 40 -1.82 26.83 19.95
N SER A 41 -1.40 27.90 19.27
CA SER A 41 0.02 28.22 19.12
C SER A 41 0.64 28.47 20.49
N ASP A 42 1.34 27.47 21.01
CA ASP A 42 2.24 27.66 22.13
C ASP A 42 3.42 28.51 21.62
N ASP A 43 3.90 29.51 22.37
CA ASP A 43 4.96 30.46 21.94
C ASP A 43 6.34 29.78 21.67
N ARG A 44 6.41 28.45 21.73
CA ARG A 44 7.60 27.66 21.47
C ARG A 44 7.62 27.24 20.01
N CYS A 45 8.63 27.71 19.30
CA CYS A 45 8.99 27.32 17.94
C CYS A 45 9.10 25.78 17.82
N PRO A 46 8.08 25.05 17.33
CA PRO A 46 8.12 23.59 17.34
C PRO A 46 8.99 23.06 16.19
N CYS A 47 9.09 23.84 15.10
CA CYS A 47 9.76 23.48 13.87
C CYS A 47 10.69 24.61 13.43
N GLN A 48 11.93 24.25 13.10
CA GLN A 48 12.87 25.18 12.49
C GLN A 48 12.63 25.23 10.98
N ASP A 49 12.55 26.43 10.42
CA ASP A 49 12.46 26.59 8.97
C ASP A 49 13.78 26.15 8.31
N PRO A 50 13.76 25.18 7.38
CA PRO A 50 14.97 24.74 6.69
C PRO A 50 15.56 25.81 5.76
N MET A 51 14.78 26.81 5.34
CA MET A 51 15.22 27.86 4.40
C MET A 51 15.71 29.13 5.10
N SER A 52 15.33 29.35 6.35
CA SER A 52 15.71 30.53 7.12
C SER A 52 16.29 30.14 8.47
N ASN A 53 17.52 30.58 8.73
CA ASN A 53 18.16 30.42 10.02
C ASN A 53 17.45 31.26 11.09
N GLY A 54 16.44 30.68 11.74
CA GLY A 54 15.86 31.21 12.98
C GLY A 54 14.42 31.72 12.91
N THR A 55 13.72 31.59 11.77
CA THR A 55 12.25 31.80 11.79
C THR A 55 11.53 30.50 12.12
N CYS A 56 10.45 30.61 12.87
CA CYS A 56 9.62 29.46 13.19
C CYS A 56 8.81 29.04 11.98
N TYR A 57 8.92 27.76 11.65
CA TYR A 57 8.08 27.16 10.62
C TYR A 57 6.76 26.73 11.25
N GLU A 58 5.67 27.12 10.61
CA GLU A 58 4.34 26.68 10.96
C GLU A 58 3.98 25.46 10.10
N PRO A 59 3.79 24.27 10.69
CA PRO A 59 3.47 23.08 9.92
C PRO A 59 2.05 23.14 9.34
N ALA A 60 1.93 22.75 8.08
CA ALA A 60 0.66 22.62 7.39
C ALA A 60 -0.07 21.33 7.78
N CYS A 61 0.68 20.26 8.02
CA CYS A 61 0.14 18.92 8.28
C CYS A 61 0.11 18.61 9.78
N PRO A 62 -0.87 17.80 10.24
CA PRO A 62 -0.87 17.29 11.60
C PRO A 62 0.28 16.30 11.83
N PRO A 63 0.70 16.06 13.10
CA PRO A 63 1.64 15.01 13.44
C PRO A 63 1.20 13.65 12.88
N GLY A 64 2.17 12.84 12.43
CA GLY A 64 1.91 11.58 11.72
C GLY A 64 1.74 11.75 10.21
N TYR A 65 1.80 13.00 9.72
CA TYR A 65 1.75 13.33 8.30
C TYR A 65 2.92 14.25 7.94
N PHE A 66 3.35 14.18 6.69
CA PHE A 66 4.33 15.09 6.11
C PHE A 66 3.76 15.76 4.86
N ARG A 67 4.34 16.90 4.48
CA ARG A 67 3.86 17.67 3.34
C ARG A 67 4.47 17.13 2.05
N CYS A 68 3.61 16.76 1.10
CA CYS A 68 4.02 16.26 -0.23
C CYS A 68 4.98 17.23 -0.93
N CYS A 69 4.71 18.53 -0.87
CA CYS A 69 5.49 19.56 -1.55
C CYS A 69 5.08 20.98 -1.17
N VAL A 70 5.95 21.94 -1.47
CA VAL A 70 5.66 23.37 -1.31
C VAL A 70 4.56 23.81 -2.29
N ASN A 71 4.54 23.26 -3.51
CA ASN A 71 3.53 23.51 -4.56
C ASN A 71 2.97 22.19 -5.12
N CYS A 72 1.71 21.88 -4.78
CA CYS A 72 1.03 20.62 -5.09
C CYS A 72 0.97 20.24 -6.57
N THR A 73 0.74 21.20 -7.46
CA THR A 73 0.54 20.91 -8.89
C THR A 73 1.81 20.47 -9.63
N GLN A 74 2.99 20.62 -9.03
CA GLN A 74 4.27 20.32 -9.67
C GLN A 74 4.99 19.10 -9.08
N SER A 75 4.46 18.50 -8.02
CA SER A 75 5.13 17.39 -7.34
C SER A 75 4.76 16.03 -7.93
N THR A 76 5.65 15.06 -7.77
CA THR A 76 5.44 13.68 -8.19
C THR A 76 4.45 12.93 -7.30
N CYS A 77 4.20 13.41 -6.08
CA CYS A 77 3.23 12.81 -5.16
C CYS A 77 1.78 13.23 -5.42
N PHE A 78 1.54 14.33 -6.14
CA PHE A 78 0.19 14.78 -6.43
C PHE A 78 -0.55 13.78 -7.33
N GLY A 79 -1.64 13.20 -6.81
CA GLY A 79 -2.48 12.23 -7.52
C GLY A 79 -1.91 10.81 -7.61
N THR A 80 -0.69 10.55 -7.12
CA THR A 80 -0.11 9.20 -7.07
C THR A 80 -0.28 8.53 -5.71
N VAL A 81 -0.31 9.32 -4.65
CA VAL A 81 -0.55 8.86 -3.27
C VAL A 81 -1.81 9.51 -2.70
N ARG A 82 -2.43 8.83 -1.75
CA ARG A 82 -3.57 9.38 -1.00
C ARG A 82 -3.07 10.56 -0.17
N MET A 83 -3.71 11.72 -0.38
CA MET A 83 -3.42 12.93 0.36
C MET A 83 -4.60 13.25 1.27
N GLU A 84 -4.30 13.62 2.50
CA GLU A 84 -5.24 14.15 3.48
C GLU A 84 -5.19 15.68 3.51
N LEU A 85 -6.25 16.29 4.03
CA LEU A 85 -6.34 17.73 4.17
C LEU A 85 -5.36 18.26 5.23
N SER A 86 -4.61 19.29 4.87
CA SER A 86 -3.83 20.09 5.81
C SER A 86 -4.73 20.93 6.72
N TYR A 87 -4.16 21.56 7.74
CA TYR A 87 -4.87 22.58 8.55
C TYR A 87 -5.42 23.75 7.70
N ARG A 88 -4.97 23.89 6.46
CA ARG A 88 -5.42 24.90 5.50
C ARG A 88 -6.56 24.42 4.59
N GLY A 89 -7.00 23.16 4.75
CA GLY A 89 -8.03 22.55 3.90
C GLY A 89 -7.54 22.22 2.48
N VAL A 90 -6.23 22.05 2.29
CA VAL A 90 -5.64 21.67 1.00
C VAL A 90 -5.21 20.20 1.06
N PRO A 91 -5.53 19.36 0.06
CA PRO A 91 -5.08 17.97 0.03
C PRO A 91 -3.59 17.89 -0.32
N GLU A 92 -2.73 18.02 0.69
CA GLU A 92 -1.27 18.08 0.54
C GLU A 92 -0.48 17.24 1.56
N CYS A 93 -1.17 16.61 2.52
CA CYS A 93 -0.55 15.85 3.61
C CYS A 93 -0.55 14.36 3.28
N ILE A 94 0.60 13.71 3.41
CA ILE A 94 0.75 12.28 3.20
C ILE A 94 1.01 11.64 4.56
N GLN A 95 0.31 10.54 4.85
CA GLN A 95 0.53 9.79 6.08
C GLN A 95 1.96 9.25 6.10
N CYS A 96 2.63 9.32 7.25
CA CYS A 96 3.97 8.76 7.41
C CYS A 96 3.98 7.28 7.04
N ALA A 97 4.93 6.88 6.19
CA ALA A 97 5.07 5.50 5.78
C ALA A 97 5.51 4.63 6.97
N PRO A 98 5.17 3.33 6.97
CA PRO A 98 5.68 2.43 8.00
C PRO A 98 7.22 2.34 7.95
N GLY A 99 7.83 2.24 9.14
CA GLY A 99 9.28 2.35 9.33
C GLY A 99 9.80 3.80 9.36
N ASP A 100 8.95 4.80 9.20
CA ASP A 100 9.28 6.22 9.35
C ASP A 100 8.43 6.85 10.46
N TYR A 101 8.76 8.07 10.89
CA TYR A 101 7.94 8.87 11.81
C TYR A 101 7.92 10.34 11.40
N CYS A 102 6.81 11.00 11.71
CA CYS A 102 6.51 12.38 11.33
C CYS A 102 6.12 13.16 12.59
N ASP A 103 7.05 13.95 13.13
CA ASP A 103 6.91 14.67 14.40
C ASP A 103 5.97 15.89 14.35
N GLY A 104 5.48 16.22 13.16
CA GLY A 104 4.58 17.35 12.93
C GLY A 104 5.27 18.57 12.34
N CYS A 105 6.49 18.45 11.80
CA CYS A 105 7.19 19.54 11.10
C CYS A 105 7.16 19.44 9.57
N ASP A 106 6.07 18.91 9.00
CA ASP A 106 5.89 18.66 7.56
C ASP A 106 6.98 17.80 6.90
N ASN A 107 7.81 17.16 7.71
CA ASN A 107 8.88 16.28 7.29
C ASN A 107 8.65 14.87 7.84
N PHE A 108 9.36 13.90 7.27
CA PHE A 108 9.42 12.55 7.77
C PHE A 108 10.88 12.20 8.08
N GLN A 109 11.07 11.31 9.04
CA GLN A 109 12.38 10.80 9.44
C GLN A 109 12.34 9.27 9.40
N LYS A 110 13.35 8.66 8.76
CA LYS A 110 13.47 7.19 8.74
C LYS A 110 13.81 6.71 10.15
N CYS A 111 13.10 5.69 10.64
CA CYS A 111 13.53 5.01 11.86
C CYS A 111 14.95 4.46 11.65
N PRO A 112 15.91 4.76 12.54
CA PRO A 112 17.28 4.29 12.36
C PRO A 112 17.32 2.77 12.48
N ASP A 113 18.21 2.16 11.72
CA ASP A 113 18.44 0.72 11.80
C ASP A 113 18.93 0.34 13.21
N ASN A 114 18.68 -0.91 13.60
CA ASN A 114 19.21 -1.45 14.83
C ASN A 114 20.57 -2.11 14.57
N ASP A 115 21.60 -1.66 15.29
CA ASP A 115 22.97 -2.19 15.17
C ASP A 115 23.29 -3.30 16.19
N THR A 116 22.33 -3.66 17.05
CA THR A 116 22.52 -4.72 18.06
C THR A 116 22.65 -6.08 17.36
N PRO A 117 23.71 -6.88 17.60
CA PRO A 117 24.00 -8.09 16.83
C PRO A 117 22.85 -9.11 16.70
N GLU A 118 22.07 -9.30 17.76
CA GLU A 118 20.94 -10.27 17.79
C GLU A 118 19.65 -9.72 17.16
N ARG A 119 19.57 -8.41 16.92
CA ARG A 119 18.39 -7.72 16.41
C ARG A 119 18.75 -6.79 15.25
N LYS A 120 19.82 -7.13 14.53
CA LYS A 120 20.36 -6.28 13.47
C LYS A 120 19.37 -6.19 12.31
N GLY A 121 19.04 -4.98 11.89
CA GLY A 121 18.17 -4.74 10.74
C GLY A 121 17.34 -3.48 10.82
N GLU A 122 16.50 -3.27 9.81
CA GLU A 122 15.59 -2.13 9.76
C GLU A 122 14.58 -2.21 10.91
N LYS A 123 14.29 -1.07 11.54
CA LYS A 123 13.18 -0.96 12.50
C LYS A 123 11.85 -0.84 11.78
N ILE A 124 10.79 -1.26 12.48
CA ILE A 124 9.40 -1.11 12.06
C ILE A 124 8.77 0.08 12.79
N SER A 125 7.73 0.65 12.20
CA SER A 125 6.83 1.58 12.90
C SER A 125 5.44 1.49 12.27
N PRO A 126 4.35 1.71 13.03
CA PRO A 126 3.02 1.74 12.45
C PRO A 126 2.87 2.92 11.47
N PRO A 127 1.96 2.81 10.48
CA PRO A 127 1.66 3.93 9.59
C PRO A 127 1.15 5.14 10.38
N GLY A 128 1.63 6.34 10.05
CA GLY A 128 1.30 7.57 10.76
C GLY A 128 1.98 7.74 12.12
N SER A 129 3.07 7.03 12.37
CA SER A 129 3.91 7.22 13.57
C SER A 129 4.32 8.68 13.75
N THR A 130 4.28 9.14 15.00
CA THR A 130 4.50 10.56 15.34
C THR A 130 5.83 10.79 16.06
N ARG A 131 6.41 9.72 16.63
CA ARG A 131 7.57 9.83 17.50
C ARG A 131 8.59 8.77 17.17
N PHE A 132 9.85 9.09 17.48
CA PHE A 132 10.94 8.13 17.45
C PHE A 132 10.67 6.88 18.29
N ASN A 133 9.96 7.02 19.40
CA ASN A 133 9.63 5.90 20.28
C ASN A 133 8.66 4.89 19.64
N ASP A 134 8.00 5.27 18.54
CA ASP A 134 7.15 4.37 17.76
C ASP A 134 8.00 3.43 16.86
N CYS A 135 9.32 3.68 16.76
CA CYS A 135 10.25 2.84 16.04
C CYS A 135 10.67 1.62 16.86
N GLU A 136 10.11 0.47 16.54
CA GLU A 136 10.35 -0.78 17.23
C GLU A 136 11.38 -1.66 16.50
N SER A 137 12.22 -2.35 17.27
CA SER A 137 13.14 -3.35 16.73
C SER A 137 12.49 -4.73 16.77
N CYS A 138 12.64 -5.49 15.69
CA CYS A 138 12.11 -6.85 15.67
C CYS A 138 12.79 -7.76 16.71
N PRO A 139 12.04 -8.74 17.25
CA PRO A 139 12.61 -9.74 18.15
C PRO A 139 13.63 -10.62 17.41
N PRO A 140 14.46 -11.39 18.13
CA PRO A 140 15.34 -12.39 17.52
C PRO A 140 14.56 -13.31 16.56
N ASP A 141 15.22 -13.75 15.49
CA ASP A 141 14.68 -14.60 14.41
C ASP A 141 13.59 -13.96 13.54
N LYS A 142 13.25 -12.70 13.79
CA LYS A 142 12.38 -11.89 12.94
C LYS A 142 13.13 -10.71 12.35
N GLU A 143 12.64 -10.21 11.23
CA GLU A 143 13.11 -8.99 10.60
C GLU A 143 11.92 -8.11 10.17
N ALA A 144 12.18 -6.83 9.89
CA ALA A 144 11.15 -5.94 9.35
C ALA A 144 10.62 -6.49 8.02
N GLY A 145 9.29 -6.50 7.89
CA GLY A 145 8.59 -6.84 6.66
C GLY A 145 8.92 -5.89 5.51
N PHE A 146 8.43 -6.20 4.30
CA PHE A 146 8.81 -5.49 3.09
C PHE A 146 8.47 -3.99 3.13
N ASP A 147 7.35 -3.63 3.77
CA ASP A 147 6.86 -2.27 3.97
C ASP A 147 7.28 -1.68 5.33
N ARG A 148 7.93 -2.45 6.20
CA ARG A 148 8.38 -2.09 7.55
C ARG A 148 7.24 -1.74 8.53
N SER A 149 6.02 -2.23 8.29
CA SER A 149 4.91 -2.08 9.23
C SER A 149 4.87 -3.17 10.30
N VAL A 150 5.42 -4.35 9.98
CA VAL A 150 5.30 -5.55 10.81
C VAL A 150 6.64 -6.31 10.88
N CYS A 151 6.86 -7.08 11.96
CA CYS A 151 7.97 -8.02 12.03
C CYS A 151 7.55 -9.39 11.46
N MET A 152 8.30 -9.88 10.48
CA MET A 152 8.09 -11.18 9.84
C MET A 152 9.22 -12.14 10.23
N PHE A 153 8.99 -13.45 10.07
CA PHE A 153 10.08 -14.42 10.13
C PHE A 153 11.15 -14.06 9.10
N LYS A 154 12.42 -14.34 9.43
CA LYS A 154 13.54 -14.05 8.53
C LYS A 154 13.31 -14.68 7.15
N TYR A 155 13.45 -13.86 6.12
CA TYR A 155 13.22 -14.17 4.71
C TYR A 155 14.30 -13.59 3.78
N SER A 156 15.16 -12.70 4.30
CA SER A 156 16.20 -11.96 3.55
C SER A 156 17.30 -12.83 2.96
N ASP A 157 17.41 -14.08 3.39
CA ASP A 157 18.29 -15.11 2.84
C ASP A 157 17.78 -15.70 1.53
N VAL A 158 16.46 -15.70 1.30
CA VAL A 158 15.82 -16.29 0.11
C VAL A 158 15.07 -15.28 -0.77
N CYS A 159 14.69 -14.13 -0.23
CA CYS A 159 13.94 -13.09 -0.92
C CYS A 159 14.76 -11.82 -1.20
N SER A 160 14.56 -11.21 -2.37
CA SER A 160 14.99 -9.82 -2.62
C SER A 160 13.94 -8.83 -2.10
N LYS A 161 14.27 -8.08 -1.04
CA LYS A 161 13.41 -7.01 -0.47
C LYS A 161 12.99 -5.98 -1.52
N ASP A 162 13.94 -5.50 -2.33
CA ASP A 162 13.69 -4.47 -3.34
C ASP A 162 12.82 -4.96 -4.49
N TYR A 163 12.92 -6.24 -4.86
CA TYR A 163 12.05 -6.82 -5.87
C TYR A 163 10.61 -6.90 -5.36
N VAL A 164 10.40 -7.52 -4.19
CA VAL A 164 9.07 -7.72 -3.62
C VAL A 164 8.40 -6.37 -3.35
N ARG A 165 9.10 -5.39 -2.77
CA ARG A 165 8.58 -4.04 -2.56
C ARG A 165 8.14 -3.36 -3.86
N ARG A 166 8.95 -3.43 -4.92
CA ARG A 166 8.57 -2.86 -6.24
C ARG A 166 7.37 -3.58 -6.86
N CYS A 167 7.28 -4.89 -6.70
CA CYS A 167 6.11 -5.65 -7.13
C CYS A 167 4.86 -5.23 -6.34
N MET A 168 4.97 -5.09 -5.01
CA MET A 168 3.86 -4.67 -4.17
C MET A 168 3.36 -3.26 -4.49
N ASN A 169 4.27 -2.33 -4.79
CA ASN A 169 3.92 -0.98 -5.23
C ASN A 169 3.10 -0.97 -6.53
N ASN A 170 3.12 -2.04 -7.32
CA ASN A 170 2.32 -2.19 -8.54
C ASN A 170 0.98 -2.91 -8.33
N CYS A 171 0.70 -3.44 -7.13
CA CYS A 171 -0.60 -4.00 -6.80
C CYS A 171 -1.68 -2.93 -6.69
N TRP A 172 -2.94 -3.35 -6.85
CA TRP A 172 -4.13 -2.51 -6.78
C TRP A 172 -5.21 -3.27 -5.99
N ALA A 173 -6.09 -2.53 -5.34
CA ALA A 173 -7.27 -3.11 -4.72
C ALA A 173 -8.18 -3.78 -5.78
N VAL A 174 -8.95 -4.77 -5.35
CA VAL A 174 -9.94 -5.45 -6.20
C VAL A 174 -11.03 -4.46 -6.62
N ASP A 175 -11.41 -3.55 -5.73
CA ASP A 175 -12.27 -2.41 -6.05
C ASP A 175 -11.45 -1.30 -6.75
N PRO A 176 -11.71 -1.00 -8.05
CA PRO A 176 -11.01 0.06 -8.77
C PRO A 176 -11.16 1.44 -8.13
N MET A 177 -12.23 1.69 -7.36
CA MET A 177 -12.47 2.97 -6.68
C MET A 177 -11.51 3.20 -5.51
N MET A 178 -11.01 2.13 -4.89
CA MET A 178 -10.02 2.22 -3.82
C MET A 178 -8.60 2.45 -4.36
N GLY A 179 -8.35 2.11 -5.63
CA GLY A 179 -7.08 2.35 -6.31
C GLY A 179 -5.92 1.60 -5.66
N LYS A 180 -4.97 2.35 -5.07
CA LYS A 180 -3.81 1.81 -4.35
C LYS A 180 -4.09 1.49 -2.88
N ASN A 181 -5.27 1.83 -2.37
CA ASN A 181 -5.64 1.54 -0.99
C ASN A 181 -6.13 0.09 -0.90
N MET A 182 -5.21 -0.83 -0.67
CA MET A 182 -5.54 -2.24 -0.47
C MET A 182 -6.02 -2.45 0.97
N THR A 183 -6.99 -3.33 1.14
CA THR A 183 -7.32 -3.88 2.46
C THR A 183 -6.16 -4.73 2.98
N PRO A 184 -6.01 -4.93 4.30
CA PRO A 184 -4.97 -5.81 4.85
C PRO A 184 -4.96 -7.23 4.24
N CYS A 185 -6.14 -7.73 3.86
CA CYS A 185 -6.29 -9.00 3.15
C CYS A 185 -5.69 -8.95 1.73
N GLU A 186 -5.97 -7.90 0.96
CA GLU A 186 -5.42 -7.69 -0.38
C GLU A 186 -3.91 -7.44 -0.37
N GLU A 187 -3.41 -6.71 0.63
CA GLU A 187 -1.96 -6.52 0.86
C GLU A 187 -1.27 -7.87 1.08
N MET A 188 -1.84 -8.74 1.91
CA MET A 188 -1.33 -10.10 2.13
C MET A 188 -1.36 -10.94 0.83
N LYS A 189 -2.45 -10.86 0.04
CA LYS A 189 -2.54 -11.53 -1.28
C LYS A 189 -1.44 -11.04 -2.23
N CYS A 190 -1.24 -9.73 -2.29
CA CYS A 190 -0.23 -9.09 -3.11
C CYS A 190 1.18 -9.49 -2.68
N MET A 191 1.48 -9.46 -1.38
CA MET A 191 2.76 -9.88 -0.83
C MET A 191 3.06 -11.35 -1.18
N MET A 192 2.11 -12.27 -0.95
CA MET A 192 2.25 -13.68 -1.31
C MET A 192 2.50 -13.87 -2.83
N TYR A 193 1.77 -13.15 -3.67
CA TYR A 193 1.96 -13.19 -5.12
C TYR A 193 3.37 -12.72 -5.52
N CYS A 194 3.79 -11.56 -5.01
CA CYS A 194 5.08 -10.96 -5.34
C CYS A 194 6.27 -11.78 -4.85
N SER A 195 6.18 -12.38 -3.67
CA SER A 195 7.19 -13.29 -3.14
C SER A 195 7.33 -14.56 -3.99
N ARG A 196 6.20 -15.15 -4.43
CA ARG A 196 6.21 -16.32 -5.33
C ARG A 196 6.77 -15.98 -6.71
N GLN A 197 6.49 -14.78 -7.23
CA GLN A 197 7.02 -14.34 -8.51
C GLN A 197 8.55 -14.18 -8.48
N TRP A 198 9.13 -13.88 -7.31
CA TRP A 198 10.57 -13.86 -7.11
C TRP A 198 11.17 -15.28 -7.10
N SER A 199 10.68 -16.13 -6.19
CA SER A 199 11.09 -17.54 -6.10
C SER A 199 10.09 -18.36 -5.28
N THR A 200 10.09 -19.68 -5.47
CA THR A 200 9.30 -20.60 -4.63
C THR A 200 9.73 -20.55 -3.18
N ASP A 201 11.04 -20.48 -2.91
CA ASP A 201 11.59 -20.45 -1.55
C ASP A 201 11.20 -19.17 -0.81
N CYS A 202 11.14 -18.04 -1.51
CA CYS A 202 10.65 -16.79 -0.95
C CYS A 202 9.15 -16.85 -0.64
N GLY A 203 8.36 -17.48 -1.53
CA GLY A 203 6.96 -17.80 -1.27
C GLY A 203 6.77 -18.60 0.01
N ALA A 204 7.60 -19.63 0.21
CA ALA A 204 7.57 -20.51 1.38
C ALA A 204 7.93 -19.79 2.68
N ALA A 205 8.94 -18.92 2.66
CA ALA A 205 9.32 -18.11 3.82
C ALA A 205 8.19 -17.15 4.23
N VAL A 206 7.57 -16.48 3.26
CA VAL A 206 6.46 -15.55 3.52
C VAL A 206 5.16 -16.27 3.88
N ALA A 207 4.94 -17.49 3.39
CA ALA A 207 3.80 -18.34 3.74
C ALA A 207 3.70 -18.60 5.26
N LEU A 208 4.82 -18.66 5.98
CA LEU A 208 4.82 -18.79 7.45
C LEU A 208 4.14 -17.59 8.11
N HIS A 209 4.45 -16.37 7.65
CA HIS A 209 3.82 -15.16 8.15
C HIS A 209 2.35 -15.07 7.72
N CYS A 210 2.03 -15.45 6.48
CA CYS A 210 0.63 -15.51 6.01
C CYS A 210 -0.23 -16.44 6.89
N ARG A 211 0.25 -17.66 7.17
CA ARG A 211 -0.44 -18.62 8.04
C ARG A 211 -0.65 -18.07 9.45
N TYR A 212 0.37 -17.40 10.00
CA TYR A 212 0.27 -16.74 11.31
C TYR A 212 -0.84 -15.69 11.35
N MET A 213 -0.94 -14.84 10.31
CA MET A 213 -1.95 -13.78 10.22
C MET A 213 -3.37 -14.29 9.99
N VAL A 214 -3.53 -15.40 9.25
CA VAL A 214 -4.84 -15.99 8.93
C VAL A 214 -5.35 -16.89 10.06
N SER A 215 -4.48 -17.65 10.73
CA SER A 215 -4.90 -18.57 11.79
C SER A 215 -5.36 -17.84 13.06
N GLY A 216 -4.94 -16.59 13.25
CA GLY A 216 -5.20 -15.82 14.46
C GLY A 216 -4.67 -16.49 15.73
N GLN A 217 -3.78 -17.48 15.61
CA GLN A 217 -3.48 -18.42 16.68
C GLN A 217 -2.64 -17.87 17.84
N ASP A 218 -2.10 -16.66 17.73
CA ASP A 218 -1.40 -16.01 18.84
C ASP A 218 -2.01 -14.66 19.19
N GLY A 219 -3.34 -14.62 19.29
CA GLY A 219 -4.03 -13.66 20.14
C GLY A 219 -3.69 -13.87 21.62
N VAL A 220 -2.40 -13.95 21.98
CA VAL A 220 -1.98 -13.53 23.31
C VAL A 220 -2.27 -12.04 23.30
N VAL A 221 -3.47 -11.68 23.77
CA VAL A 221 -3.82 -10.31 24.10
C VAL A 221 -2.64 -9.77 24.87
N SER A 222 -1.85 -8.91 24.24
CA SER A 222 -0.74 -8.27 24.90
C SER A 222 -1.39 -7.42 25.99
N LEU A 223 -1.44 -7.93 27.21
CA LEU A 223 -2.01 -7.25 28.39
C LEU A 223 -1.19 -6.02 28.79
N LEU A 224 -0.19 -5.67 27.98
CA LEU A 224 0.59 -4.45 28.12
C LEU A 224 -0.29 -3.27 27.66
N PRO A 225 -0.60 -2.31 28.55
CA PRO A 225 -1.52 -1.21 28.28
C PRO A 225 -1.06 -0.24 27.19
N ASN A 226 0.15 -0.42 26.65
CA ASN A 226 0.76 0.42 25.60
C ASN A 226 1.27 -0.39 24.40
N ALA A 227 0.93 -1.67 24.28
CA ALA A 227 1.27 -2.40 23.06
C ALA A 227 0.49 -1.77 21.88
N PRO A 228 1.14 -1.53 20.72
CA PRO A 228 0.41 -1.13 19.52
C PRO A 228 -0.73 -2.13 19.28
N PRO A 229 -1.88 -1.66 18.76
CA PRO A 229 -3.03 -2.53 18.56
C PRO A 229 -2.57 -3.79 17.81
N PRO A 230 -2.88 -4.99 18.31
CA PRO A 230 -2.48 -6.22 17.64
C PRO A 230 -2.99 -6.11 16.21
N GLN A 231 -2.11 -6.40 15.24
CA GLN A 231 -2.48 -6.38 13.84
C GLN A 231 -3.76 -7.19 13.69
N ALA A 232 -4.79 -6.57 13.11
CA ALA A 232 -6.09 -7.21 13.02
C ALA A 232 -5.90 -8.54 12.28
N ALA A 233 -6.15 -9.65 12.98
CA ALA A 233 -6.11 -10.97 12.37
C ALA A 233 -6.98 -10.94 11.10
N LEU A 234 -6.50 -11.55 10.03
CA LEU A 234 -7.15 -11.53 8.72
C LEU A 234 -8.31 -12.56 8.69
N LEU A 235 -9.23 -12.46 9.64
CA LEU A 235 -10.36 -13.38 9.78
C LEU A 235 -11.25 -13.30 8.54
N GLY A 236 -11.47 -14.45 7.89
CA GLY A 236 -12.26 -14.55 6.66
C GLY A 236 -11.53 -14.11 5.39
N CYS A 237 -10.22 -13.89 5.45
CA CYS A 237 -9.41 -13.54 4.29
C CYS A 237 -9.07 -14.79 3.45
N ASP A 238 -9.53 -14.81 2.19
CA ASP A 238 -9.23 -15.86 1.22
C ASP A 238 -7.83 -15.68 0.58
N VAL A 239 -6.77 -15.76 1.40
CA VAL A 239 -5.38 -15.81 0.91
C VAL A 239 -4.91 -17.27 0.88
N ASP A 240 -4.37 -17.69 -0.25
CA ASP A 240 -3.65 -18.96 -0.35
C ASP A 240 -2.25 -18.84 0.29
N CYS A 241 -2.16 -19.21 1.57
CA CYS A 241 -0.89 -19.29 2.30
C CYS A 241 -0.12 -20.60 2.06
N ASN A 242 -0.63 -21.56 1.27
CA ASN A 242 -0.17 -22.95 1.32
C ASN A 242 0.88 -23.33 0.27
N ASP A 243 1.68 -22.38 -0.23
CA ASP A 243 2.65 -22.62 -1.32
C ASP A 243 2.10 -23.33 -2.57
N ALA A 244 0.81 -23.63 -2.61
CA ALA A 244 0.26 -24.51 -3.62
C ALA A 244 0.42 -23.76 -4.93
N PRO A 245 1.10 -24.34 -5.94
CA PRO A 245 1.12 -23.74 -7.26
C PRO A 245 -0.34 -23.53 -7.64
N ARG A 246 -0.73 -22.25 -7.81
CA ARG A 246 -2.09 -21.93 -8.24
C ARG A 246 -2.37 -22.78 -9.45
N ALA A 247 -3.48 -23.54 -9.38
CA ALA A 247 -3.98 -24.36 -10.46
C ALA A 247 -3.70 -23.64 -11.77
N THR A 248 -2.88 -24.26 -12.62
CA THR A 248 -2.68 -23.84 -13.98
C THR A 248 -4.05 -23.48 -14.53
N LEU A 249 -4.24 -22.21 -14.93
CA LEU A 249 -5.26 -21.88 -15.91
C LEU A 249 -5.23 -23.01 -16.94
N PRO A 250 -6.37 -23.62 -17.31
CA PRO A 250 -6.34 -24.60 -18.37
C PRO A 250 -5.72 -23.89 -19.56
N VAL A 251 -4.45 -24.22 -19.83
CA VAL A 251 -3.88 -24.07 -21.14
C VAL A 251 -4.83 -24.91 -21.96
N LEU A 252 -5.79 -24.24 -22.59
CA LEU A 252 -6.45 -24.75 -23.77
C LEU A 252 -5.28 -25.10 -24.67
N ALA A 253 -4.86 -26.36 -24.57
CA ALA A 253 -4.06 -27.03 -25.56
C ALA A 253 -4.92 -26.92 -26.82
N ALA A 254 -4.72 -25.83 -27.53
CA ALA A 254 -5.18 -25.65 -28.87
C ALA A 254 -4.56 -26.81 -29.63
N LEU A 255 -5.39 -27.83 -29.84
CA LEU A 255 -5.11 -28.95 -30.71
C LEU A 255 -4.48 -28.39 -31.96
N THR A 256 -3.19 -28.67 -32.15
CA THR A 256 -2.54 -28.64 -33.44
C THR A 256 -3.26 -29.66 -34.32
N LEU A 257 -4.33 -29.22 -34.98
CA LEU A 257 -4.88 -29.92 -36.14
C LEU A 257 -3.82 -29.79 -37.24
N LEU A 258 -3.04 -30.86 -37.38
CA LEU A 258 -2.25 -31.17 -38.55
C LEU A 258 -3.18 -31.18 -39.77
N VAL A 259 -3.27 -30.05 -40.47
CA VAL A 259 -3.83 -30.01 -41.82
C VAL A 259 -2.71 -30.43 -42.76
N THR A 260 -2.63 -31.73 -43.03
CA THR A 260 -1.85 -32.27 -44.14
C THR A 260 -2.49 -31.82 -45.46
N TRP A 261 -1.83 -30.93 -46.19
CA TRP A 261 -2.20 -30.58 -47.57
C TRP A 261 -1.65 -31.64 -48.52
N PRO A 262 -2.47 -32.32 -49.35
CA PRO A 262 -1.96 -33.12 -50.44
C PRO A 262 -1.57 -32.21 -51.61
N TRP A 263 -0.42 -32.50 -52.21
CA TRP A 263 0.02 -31.93 -53.48
C TRP A 263 -0.84 -32.48 -54.63
N ALA A 264 -1.28 -31.58 -55.52
CA ALA A 264 -1.68 -31.87 -56.89
C ALA A 264 -1.25 -30.70 -57.78
#